data_AF-A0AAX3X1X4-F1
#
_entry.id   AF-A0AAX3X1X4-F1
#
_cell.length_a   1.000
_cell.length_b   1.000
_cell.length_c   1.000
_cell.angle_alpha   90.00
_cell.angle_beta   90.00
_cell.angle_gamma   90.00
#
_symmetry.space_group_name_H-M   'P 1'
#
loop_
_entity.id
_entity.type
_entity.pdbx_description
1 polymer ?
#
loop_
_entity_poly.entity_id
_entity_poly.type
_entity_poly.pdbx_seq_one_letter_code
_entity_poly.pdbx_strand_id
1 'polypeptide(L)' 'MHVLMTNTDFLDHHHEVAIETGPAIRVSDDKHVHFVKGTTTLDDGHVHQLEFATLIQKPLV' A
#
# COMPACT_ATOMS: atom_id res chain seq x y z
N MET A 1 -9.17 -7.98 -0.01
CA MET A 1 -7.80 -8.00 0.56
C MET A 1 -6.87 -8.36 -0.56
N HIS A 2 -5.89 -7.51 -0.81
CA HIS A 2 -4.94 -7.64 -1.91
C HIS A 2 -3.53 -7.52 -1.38
N VAL A 3 -2.63 -8.29 -1.96
CA VAL A 3 -1.19 -8.14 -1.76
C VAL A 3 -0.63 -7.55 -3.03
N LEU A 4 0.20 -6.52 -2.90
CA LEU A 4 0.92 -5.91 -4.01
C LEU A 4 2.42 -5.98 -3.73
N MET A 5 3.17 -6.31 -4.77
CA MET A 5 4.63 -6.27 -4.77
C MET A 5 5.07 -5.36 -5.92
N THR A 6 5.95 -4.40 -5.64
CA THR A 6 6.49 -3.46 -6.65
C THR A 6 7.91 -3.06 -6.28
N ASN A 7 8.66 -2.51 -7.22
CA ASN A 7 9.96 -1.90 -6.96
C ASN A 7 9.83 -0.38 -6.77
N THR A 8 10.68 0.20 -5.94
CA THR A 8 10.97 1.65 -5.96
C THR A 8 12.04 1.93 -7.01
N ASP A 9 12.07 3.17 -7.50
CA ASP A 9 13.14 3.69 -8.35
C ASP A 9 13.70 4.95 -7.69
N PHE A 10 15.00 4.91 -7.38
CA PHE A 10 15.78 6.05 -6.92
C PHE A 10 17.25 5.80 -7.29
N LEU A 11 17.98 6.84 -7.70
CA LEU A 11 19.37 6.72 -8.10
C LEU A 11 20.21 6.14 -6.95
N ASP A 12 20.78 4.95 -7.18
CA ASP A 12 21.62 4.17 -6.26
C ASP A 12 20.99 3.74 -4.92
N HIS A 13 19.65 3.67 -4.82
CA HIS A 13 18.96 3.15 -3.62
C HIS A 13 17.61 2.51 -3.99
N HIS A 14 17.56 1.18 -4.07
CA HIS A 14 16.42 0.45 -4.64
C HIS A 14 15.82 -0.52 -3.62
N HIS A 15 14.50 -0.45 -3.46
CA HIS A 15 13.75 -1.35 -2.60
C HIS A 15 12.66 -2.09 -3.35
N GLU A 16 12.40 -3.33 -2.94
CA GLU A 16 11.11 -3.97 -3.19
C GLU A 16 10.14 -3.55 -2.08
N VAL A 17 8.91 -3.20 -2.46
CA VAL A 17 7.81 -2.87 -1.56
C VAL A 17 6.84 -4.02 -1.55
N ALA A 18 6.53 -4.53 -0.35
CA ALA A 18 5.45 -5.49 -0.13
C ALA A 18 4.37 -4.85 0.75
N ILE A 19 3.15 -4.75 0.24
CA ILE A 19 1.99 -4.17 0.95
C ILE A 19 0.80 -5.13 0.96
N GLU A 20 -0.02 -5.01 2.00
CA GLU A 20 -1.28 -5.74 2.15
C GLU A 20 -2.41 -4.77 2.48
N THR A 21 -3.54 -4.90 1.78
CA THR A 21 -4.76 -4.14 2.07
C THR A 21 -5.61 -4.83 3.12
N GLY A 22 -6.10 -4.09 4.10
CA GLY A 22 -7.06 -4.56 5.08
C GLY A 22 -8.48 -4.77 4.51
N PRO A 23 -9.45 -5.13 5.36
CA PRO A 23 -10.86 -5.19 4.96
C PRO A 23 -11.38 -3.81 4.56
N ALA A 24 -12.53 -3.79 3.87
CA ALA A 24 -13.22 -2.56 3.52
C ALA A 24 -13.65 -1.79 4.79
N ILE A 25 -13.29 -0.52 4.85
CA ILE A 25 -13.67 0.42 5.92
C ILE A 25 -14.67 1.41 5.34
N ARG A 26 -15.93 1.33 5.79
CA ARG A 26 -17.00 2.24 5.31
C ARG A 26 -16.73 3.67 5.78
N VAL A 27 -16.86 4.62 4.87
CA VAL A 27 -16.74 6.06 5.14
C VAL A 27 -18.05 6.82 4.89
N SER A 28 -18.95 6.27 4.07
CA SER A 28 -20.36 6.62 3.93
C SER A 28 -21.12 5.45 3.30
N ASP A 29 -22.43 5.58 3.08
CA ASP A 29 -23.33 4.52 2.58
C ASP A 29 -22.69 3.58 1.55
N ASP A 30 -22.30 4.12 0.39
CA ASP A 30 -21.78 3.37 -0.76
C ASP A 30 -20.26 3.51 -0.95
N LYS A 31 -19.56 4.15 -0.01
CA LYS A 31 -18.13 4.47 -0.12
C LYS A 31 -17.33 3.77 0.95
N HIS A 32 -16.21 3.18 0.53
CA HIS A 32 -15.23 2.60 1.44
C HIS A 32 -13.81 2.81 0.92
N VAL A 33 -12.87 2.64 1.83
CA VAL A 33 -11.44 2.57 1.55
C VAL A 33 -10.88 1.28 2.14
N HIS A 34 -9.65 0.94 1.79
CA HIS A 34 -8.86 -0.08 2.48
C HIS A 34 -7.66 0.61 3.11
N PHE A 35 -7.43 0.36 4.40
CA PHE A 35 -6.15 0.70 5.02
C PHE A 35 -5.08 -0.26 4.49
N VAL A 36 -3.89 0.24 4.25
CA VAL A 36 -2.77 -0.50 3.68
C VAL A 36 -1.58 -0.35 4.60
N LYS A 37 -0.91 -1.47 4.88
CA LYS A 37 0.36 -1.52 5.59
C LYS A 37 1.38 -2.27 4.74
N GLY A 38 2.64 -1.92 4.87
CA GLY A 38 3.73 -2.62 4.19
C GLY A 38 5.10 -2.18 4.66
N THR A 39 6.10 -2.82 4.09
CA THR A 39 7.51 -2.49 4.32
C THR A 39 8.28 -2.62 3.02
N THR A 40 9.42 -1.93 2.94
CA THR A 40 10.45 -2.25 1.97
C THR A 40 11.33 -3.42 2.42
N THR A 41 12.08 -3.99 1.48
CA THR A 41 13.27 -4.80 1.77
C THR A 41 14.35 -3.97 2.48
N LEU A 42 15.27 -4.64 3.19
CA LEU A 42 16.43 -4.00 3.80
C LEU A 42 17.44 -3.64 2.70
N ASP A 43 17.72 -2.34 2.54
CA ASP A 43 18.77 -1.79 1.66
C ASP A 43 19.48 -0.64 2.39
N ASP A 44 20.77 -0.44 2.14
CA ASP A 44 21.61 0.56 2.82
C ASP A 44 21.40 0.64 4.35
N GLY A 45 21.22 -0.53 4.97
CA GLY A 45 21.06 -0.67 6.41
C GLY A 45 19.73 -0.20 6.98
N HIS A 46 18.71 0.09 6.16
CA HIS A 46 17.40 0.50 6.64
C HIS A 46 16.21 -0.05 5.82
N VAL A 47 15.01 0.16 6.38
CA VAL A 47 13.72 -0.17 5.77
C VAL A 47 12.79 1.03 5.90
N HIS A 48 11.77 1.10 5.05
CA HIS A 48 10.69 2.07 5.13
C HIS A 48 9.39 1.36 5.48
N GLN A 49 8.70 1.86 6.51
CA GLN A 49 7.33 1.47 6.81
C GLN A 49 6.36 2.31 5.97
N LEU A 50 5.35 1.67 5.39
CA LEU A 50 4.33 2.32 4.60
C LEU A 50 2.97 2.11 5.24
N GLU A 51 2.26 3.22 5.44
CA GLU A 51 0.86 3.22 5.87
C GLU A 51 0.09 4.24 5.03
N PHE A 52 -0.99 3.79 4.40
CA PHE A 52 -1.86 4.68 3.61
C PHE A 52 -3.26 4.07 3.45
N ALA A 53 -4.17 4.80 2.84
CA ALA A 53 -5.48 4.29 2.46
C ALA A 53 -5.62 4.29 0.93
N THR A 54 -6.33 3.32 0.39
CA THR A 54 -6.75 3.37 -1.03
C THR A 54 -7.63 4.60 -1.27
N LEU A 55 -7.74 5.02 -2.52
CA LEU A 55 -8.78 5.96 -2.91
C LEU A 55 -10.17 5.38 -2.60
N ILE A 56 -11.16 6.28 -2.47
CA ILE A 56 -12.55 5.88 -2.25
C ILE A 56 -12.98 5.00 -3.42
N GLN A 57 -13.31 3.75 -3.10
CA GLN A 57 -13.78 2.80 -4.08
C GLN A 57 -15.15 3.26 -4.59
N LYS A 58 -15.21 3.61 -5.89
CA LYS A 58 -16.42 3.55 -6.72
C LYS A 58 -16.08 2.62 -7.88
N PRO A 59 -16.40 1.31 -7.81
CA PRO A 59 -16.27 0.45 -8.97
C PRO A 59 -17.13 1.09 -10.05
N LEU A 60 -16.49 1.49 -11.16
CA LEU A 60 -17.20 1.94 -12.33
C LEU A 60 -17.94 0.71 -12.84
N VAL A 61 -19.26 0.68 -12.64
CA VAL A 61 -20.23 -0.27 -13.22
C VAL A 61 -19.88 -1.76 -13.12
#